data_AF-A0A260B5U3-F1
#
_entry.id   AF-A0A260B5U3-F1
#
_cell.length_a   1.000
_cell.length_b   1.000
_cell.length_c   1.000
_cell.angle_alpha   90.00
_cell.angle_beta   90.00
_cell.angle_gamma   90.00
#
_symmetry.space_group_name_H-M   'P 1'
#
loop_
_entity.id
_entity.type
_entity.pdbx_description
1 polymer ?
#
loop_
_entity_poly.entity_id
_entity_poly.type
_entity_poly.pdbx_seq_one_letter_code
_entity_poly.pdbx_strand_id
1 'polypeptide(L)'
;MSGPDAAETRRGRRHGTITCALLLTVCVTTTENTPQTPAALTVYSTTWCGYCRRLKTQLDEAGIAYSEIDIEQNPESAEFVGSVNNGNHIVPTVQFADGSTATNPSLAEVKRALAL
;
A
#
# COMPACT_ATOMS: atom_id res chain seq x y z
N MET A 1 -23.17 -49.93 19.18
CA MET A 1 -22.35 -48.88 18.56
C MET A 1 -22.30 -49.13 17.06
N SER A 2 -22.20 -48.03 16.30
CA SER A 2 -21.88 -47.95 14.86
C SER A 2 -23.03 -48.25 13.90
N GLY A 3 -23.62 -47.15 13.40
CA GLY A 3 -24.55 -47.13 12.27
C GLY A 3 -23.86 -47.25 10.91
N PRO A 4 -24.64 -47.38 9.82
CA PRO A 4 -24.32 -48.18 8.64
C PRO A 4 -24.24 -47.28 7.37
N ASP A 5 -24.18 -47.71 6.12
CA ASP A 5 -24.19 -49.01 5.44
C ASP A 5 -23.57 -48.81 4.04
N ALA A 6 -23.27 -49.91 3.39
CA ALA A 6 -22.80 -50.00 2.02
C ALA A 6 -23.85 -49.60 0.98
N ALA A 7 -23.38 -49.12 -0.17
CA ALA A 7 -23.94 -49.30 -1.52
C ALA A 7 -23.25 -48.31 -2.48
N GLU A 8 -22.95 -48.54 -3.75
CA GLU A 8 -23.07 -49.69 -4.63
C GLU A 8 -22.51 -49.25 -6.02
N THR A 9 -21.82 -50.18 -6.70
CA THR A 9 -21.75 -50.42 -8.15
C THR A 9 -21.44 -49.32 -9.20
N ARG A 10 -20.40 -49.66 -9.99
CA ARG A 10 -20.10 -49.31 -11.39
C ARG A 10 -21.31 -48.99 -12.31
N ARG A 11 -21.19 -47.88 -13.05
CA ARG A 11 -21.43 -47.73 -14.52
C ARG A 11 -21.09 -46.28 -14.87
N GLY A 12 -20.00 -45.95 -15.55
CA GLY A 12 -19.81 -46.17 -16.99
C GLY A 12 -20.46 -45.07 -17.82
N ARG A 13 -19.69 -44.07 -18.29
CA ARG A 13 -19.97 -43.37 -19.57
C ARG A 13 -18.79 -42.52 -20.08
N ARG A 14 -18.11 -43.12 -21.07
CA ARG A 14 -17.67 -42.58 -22.37
C ARG A 14 -16.88 -41.26 -22.40
N HIS A 15 -15.59 -41.44 -22.70
CA HIS A 15 -14.71 -40.54 -23.43
C HIS A 15 -15.40 -39.99 -24.69
N GLY A 16 -15.60 -38.68 -24.73
CA GLY A 16 -15.82 -37.92 -25.96
C GLY A 16 -14.56 -37.11 -26.24
N THR A 17 -13.76 -37.56 -27.19
CA THR A 17 -12.68 -36.78 -27.79
C THR A 17 -13.26 -35.58 -28.51
N ILE A 18 -12.98 -34.37 -28.02
CA ILE A 18 -13.13 -33.13 -28.78
C ILE A 18 -11.81 -32.35 -28.63
N THR A 19 -10.94 -32.57 -29.62
CA THR A 19 -10.11 -31.61 -30.36
C THR A 19 -9.55 -30.36 -29.65
N CYS A 20 -8.22 -30.23 -29.71
CA CYS A 20 -7.37 -29.05 -29.51
C CYS A 20 -8.04 -27.68 -29.61
N ALA A 21 -7.92 -26.87 -28.55
CA ALA A 21 -7.66 -25.44 -28.63
C ALA A 21 -6.90 -24.95 -27.38
N LEU A 22 -5.72 -24.38 -27.64
CA LEU A 22 -4.83 -23.59 -26.79
C LEU A 22 -5.57 -22.74 -25.75
N LEU A 23 -5.14 -22.72 -24.47
CA LEU A 23 -5.19 -21.56 -23.56
C LEU A 23 -4.48 -21.88 -22.24
N LEU A 24 -3.33 -21.22 -22.01
CA LEU A 24 -2.69 -21.12 -20.71
C LEU A 24 -3.69 -20.47 -19.73
N THR A 25 -4.12 -21.19 -18.70
CA THR A 25 -4.78 -20.56 -17.55
C THR A 25 -3.73 -20.36 -16.46
N VAL A 26 -3.26 -19.12 -16.35
CA VAL A 26 -2.42 -18.64 -15.25
C VAL A 26 -3.20 -18.78 -13.94
N CYS A 27 -2.63 -19.49 -12.97
CA CYS A 27 -3.07 -19.46 -11.58
C CYS A 27 -2.81 -18.04 -11.03
N VAL A 28 -3.83 -17.19 -10.94
CA VAL A 28 -3.72 -15.89 -10.28
C VAL A 28 -3.67 -16.12 -8.77
N THR A 29 -2.55 -15.77 -8.13
CA THR A 29 -2.45 -15.69 -6.68
C THR A 29 -3.20 -14.46 -6.20
N THR A 30 -4.27 -14.65 -5.44
CA THR A 30 -4.96 -13.59 -4.72
C THR A 30 -4.03 -13.05 -3.63
N THR A 31 -3.52 -11.83 -3.80
CA THR A 31 -2.95 -11.06 -2.68
C THR A 31 -4.04 -10.19 -2.07
N GLU A 32 -3.98 -10.09 -0.75
CA GLU A 32 -5.06 -9.73 0.17
C GLU A 32 -5.43 -8.25 0.05
N ASN A 33 -6.68 -7.96 -0.36
CA ASN A 33 -7.19 -6.60 -0.51
C ASN A 33 -7.77 -6.10 0.81
N THR A 34 -6.93 -5.50 1.66
CA THR A 34 -7.42 -4.70 2.79
C THR A 34 -7.93 -3.37 2.23
N PRO A 35 -9.15 -2.90 2.59
CA PRO A 35 -9.61 -1.58 2.18
C PRO A 35 -8.79 -0.50 2.90
N GLN A 36 -7.66 -0.13 2.33
CA GLN A 36 -6.94 1.08 2.70
C GLN A 36 -7.75 2.23 2.12
N THR A 37 -8.41 3.02 2.96
CA THR A 37 -8.79 4.37 2.54
C THR A 37 -7.50 5.02 2.06
N PRO A 38 -7.41 5.49 0.80
CA PRO A 38 -6.18 6.06 0.29
C PRO A 38 -5.77 7.20 1.22
N ALA A 39 -4.58 7.08 1.82
CA ALA A 39 -4.06 8.09 2.71
C ALA A 39 -4.06 9.44 2.00
N ALA A 40 -4.43 10.51 2.71
CA ALA A 40 -4.54 11.84 2.11
C ALA A 40 -3.16 12.40 1.69
N LEU A 41 -2.10 11.90 2.32
CA LEU A 41 -0.71 12.30 2.08
C LEU A 41 0.26 11.18 2.47
N THR A 42 1.47 11.26 1.93
CA THR A 42 2.62 10.41 2.27
C THR A 42 3.68 11.26 2.96
N VAL A 43 4.17 10.82 4.11
CA VAL A 43 5.26 11.43 4.88
C VAL A 43 6.53 10.60 4.68
N TYR A 44 7.50 11.18 4.00
CA TYR A 44 8.86 10.66 3.93
C TYR A 44 9.63 11.08 5.18
N SER A 45 10.16 10.10 5.89
CA SER A 45 10.74 10.28 7.23
C SER A 45 11.98 9.42 7.44
N THR A 46 12.60 9.58 8.61
CA THR A 46 13.63 8.68 9.13
C THR A 46 13.37 8.39 10.61
N THR A 47 13.92 7.29 11.12
CA THR A 47 13.69 6.82 12.51
C THR A 47 14.21 7.78 13.59
N TRP A 48 15.27 8.53 13.29
CA TRP A 48 15.95 9.42 14.23
C TRP A 48 15.54 10.90 14.08
N CYS A 49 14.64 11.22 13.15
CA CYS A 49 14.21 12.58 12.87
C CYS A 49 13.16 13.10 13.87
N GLY A 50 13.57 13.99 14.77
CA GLY A 50 12.67 14.63 15.75
C GLY A 50 11.55 15.46 15.13
N TYR A 51 11.79 16.14 14.00
CA TYR A 51 10.77 16.92 13.29
C TYR A 51 9.70 16.03 12.67
N CYS A 52 10.11 14.88 12.11
CA CYS A 52 9.22 13.88 11.53
C CYS A 52 8.27 13.33 12.59
N ARG A 53 8.81 12.96 13.77
CA ARG A 53 7.99 12.52 14.90
C ARG A 53 6.99 13.60 15.35
N ARG A 54 7.41 14.87 15.41
CA ARG A 54 6.52 16.00 15.76
C ARG A 54 5.39 16.17 14.76
N LEU A 55 5.70 16.19 13.46
CA LEU A 55 4.69 16.35 12.41
C LEU A 55 3.70 15.19 12.43
N LYS A 56 4.17 13.94 12.51
CA LYS A 56 3.29 12.76 12.61
C LYS A 56 2.34 12.82 13.79
N THR A 57 2.85 13.17 14.98
CA THR A 57 2.02 13.35 16.18
C THR A 57 0.93 14.40 15.95
N GLN A 58 1.27 15.53 15.32
CA GLN A 58 0.31 16.58 14.99
C GLN A 58 -0.74 16.15 13.97
N LEU A 59 -0.37 15.29 13.01
CA LEU A 59 -1.30 14.71 12.04
C LEU A 59 -2.25 13.72 12.70
N ASP A 60 -1.73 12.86 13.59
CA ASP A 60 -2.50 11.91 14.38
C ASP A 60 -3.55 12.64 15.25
N GLU A 61 -3.12 13.69 15.97
CA GLU A 61 -4.00 14.54 16.79
C GLU A 61 -5.06 15.27 15.96
N ALA A 62 -4.73 15.63 14.71
CA ALA A 62 -5.66 16.27 13.78
C ALA A 62 -6.60 15.27 13.09
N GLY A 63 -6.42 13.96 13.28
CA GLY A 63 -7.20 12.91 12.61
C GLY A 63 -6.94 12.83 11.10
N ILE A 64 -5.77 13.28 10.63
CA ILE A 64 -5.40 13.27 9.22
C ILE A 64 -4.69 11.95 8.93
N ALA A 65 -5.28 11.11 8.08
CA ALA A 65 -4.67 9.85 7.66
C ALA A 65 -3.47 10.10 6.72
N TYR A 66 -2.33 9.49 7.03
CA TYR A 66 -1.13 9.54 6.22
C TYR A 66 -0.45 8.17 6.09
N SER A 67 0.31 8.00 5.01
CA SER A 67 1.25 6.90 4.84
C SER A 67 2.64 7.35 5.28
N GLU A 68 3.36 6.53 6.02
CA GLU A 68 4.75 6.81 6.38
C GLU A 68 5.70 5.94 5.55
N ILE A 69 6.73 6.56 4.98
CA ILE A 69 7.83 5.84 4.32
C ILE A 69 9.15 6.26 4.96
N ASP A 70 9.92 5.29 5.44
CA ASP A 70 11.29 5.49 5.88
C ASP A 70 12.25 5.46 4.69
N ILE A 71 12.89 6.59 4.41
CA ILE A 71 13.82 6.72 3.29
C ILE A 71 15.13 5.97 3.52
N GLU A 72 15.48 5.60 4.75
CA GLU A 72 16.68 4.80 5.04
C GLU A 72 16.49 3.34 4.64
N GLN A 73 15.25 2.87 4.62
CA GLN A 73 14.90 1.49 4.23
C GLN A 73 14.46 1.38 2.77
N ASN A 74 14.12 2.50 2.14
CA ASN A 74 13.65 2.55 0.76
C ASN A 74 14.51 3.50 -0.09
N PRO A 75 15.48 2.98 -0.87
CA PRO A 75 16.38 3.81 -1.67
C PRO A 75 15.65 4.61 -2.76
N GLU A 76 14.59 4.06 -3.36
CA GLU A 76 13.76 4.77 -4.35
C GLU A 76 13.10 6.01 -3.73
N SER A 77 12.67 5.90 -2.48
CA SER A 77 12.09 7.03 -1.74
C SER A 77 13.14 8.07 -1.35
N ALA A 78 14.37 7.65 -1.04
CA ALA A 78 15.48 8.58 -0.82
C ALA A 78 15.81 9.38 -2.09
N GLU A 79 15.87 8.72 -3.24
CA GLU A 79 16.08 9.37 -4.54
C GLU A 79 14.95 10.35 -4.87
N PHE A 80 13.70 9.95 -4.63
CA PHE A 80 12.55 10.84 -4.79
C PHE A 80 12.69 12.10 -3.91
N VAL A 81 12.97 11.92 -2.61
CA VAL A 81 13.17 13.06 -1.68
C VAL A 81 14.31 13.94 -2.14
N GLY A 82 15.41 13.37 -2.63
CA GLY A 82 16.51 14.13 -3.23
C GLY A 82 16.07 14.93 -4.45
N SER A 83 15.30 14.34 -5.36
CA SER A 83 14.84 14.99 -6.59
C SER A 83 13.99 16.23 -6.31
N VAL A 84 13.13 16.19 -5.29
CA VAL A 84 12.24 17.32 -4.93
C VAL A 84 12.92 18.39 -4.08
N ASN A 85 14.09 18.09 -3.53
CA ASN A 85 14.84 18.95 -2.61
C ASN A 85 16.23 19.35 -3.15
N ASN A 86 16.37 19.49 -4.48
CA ASN A 86 17.62 19.95 -5.10
C ASN A 86 18.84 19.04 -4.79
N GLY A 87 18.61 17.73 -4.68
CA GLY A 87 19.61 16.72 -4.34
C GLY A 87 19.81 16.49 -2.84
N ASN A 88 19.09 17.20 -1.98
CA ASN A 88 19.20 17.03 -0.53
C ASN A 88 18.15 16.05 0.00
N HIS A 89 18.54 15.15 0.90
CA HIS A 89 17.57 14.24 1.54
C HIS A 89 16.98 14.90 2.79
N ILE A 90 16.12 15.90 2.60
CA ILE A 90 15.51 16.67 3.69
C ILE A 90 14.22 16.00 4.14
N VAL A 91 14.11 15.72 5.44
CA VAL A 91 12.91 15.16 6.06
C VAL A 91 12.45 16.04 7.23
N PRO A 92 11.14 16.10 7.54
CA PRO A 92 10.05 15.41 6.84
C PRO A 92 9.74 16.05 5.49
N THR A 93 9.62 15.24 4.43
CA THR A 93 9.06 15.69 3.15
C THR A 93 7.67 15.07 3.02
N VAL A 94 6.67 15.86 2.67
CA VAL A 94 5.29 15.41 2.50
C VAL A 94 4.95 15.44 1.01
N GLN A 95 4.35 14.37 0.51
CA GLN A 95 3.69 14.34 -0.79
C GLN A 95 2.18 14.24 -0.59
N PHE A 96 1.43 15.14 -1.21
CA PHE A 96 -0.02 15.14 -1.17
C PHE A 96 -0.61 14.29 -2.30
N ALA A 97 -1.89 13.92 -2.19
CA ALA A 97 -2.58 13.12 -3.21
C ALA A 97 -2.65 13.79 -4.60
N ASP A 98 -2.51 15.12 -4.68
CA ASP A 98 -2.42 15.87 -5.94
C ASP A 98 -1.01 15.83 -6.57
N GLY A 99 -0.05 15.16 -5.93
CA GLY A 99 1.34 15.05 -6.36
C GLY A 99 2.22 16.22 -5.94
N SER A 100 1.66 17.26 -5.32
CA SER A 100 2.45 18.36 -4.76
C SER A 100 3.30 17.89 -3.59
N THR A 101 4.42 18.56 -3.34
CA THR A 101 5.31 18.25 -2.22
C THR A 101 5.59 19.46 -1.36
N ALA A 102 5.80 19.21 -0.08
CA ALA A 102 6.21 20.23 0.88
C ALA A 102 7.35 19.70 1.76
N THR A 103 8.40 20.51 1.88
CA THR A 103 9.60 20.16 2.65
C THR A 103 9.54 20.80 4.02
N ASN A 104 9.56 19.97 5.06
CA ASN A 104 9.42 20.33 6.46
C ASN A 104 8.22 21.25 6.75
N PRO A 105 6.99 20.90 6.32
CA PRO A 105 5.83 21.75 6.53
C PRO A 105 5.37 21.72 8.00
N SER A 106 4.74 22.80 8.43
CA SER A 106 3.94 22.81 9.67
C SER A 106 2.56 22.18 9.45
N LEU A 107 1.89 21.74 10.52
CA LEU A 107 0.53 21.20 10.45
C LEU A 107 -0.45 22.18 9.77
N ALA A 108 -0.32 23.48 10.04
CA ALA A 108 -1.18 24.50 9.44
C ALA A 108 -1.04 24.56 7.91
N GLU A 109 0.16 24.34 7.39
CA GLU A 109 0.42 24.30 5.95
C GLU A 109 -0.14 23.04 5.33
N VAL A 110 -0.01 21.89 6.01
CA VAL A 110 -0.63 20.63 5.58
C VAL A 110 -2.14 20.77 5.52
N LYS A 111 -2.78 21.33 6.57
CA LYS A 111 -4.24 21.57 6.57
C LYS A 111 -4.69 22.48 5.44
N ARG A 112 -3.97 23.57 5.21
CA ARG A 112 -4.24 24.49 4.10
C ARG A 112 -4.13 23.78 2.74
N ALA A 113 -3.13 22.94 2.54
CA ALA A 113 -2.96 22.17 1.31
C ALA A 113 -4.10 21.14 1.11
N LEU A 114 -4.62 20.58 2.20
CA LEU A 114 -5.78 19.68 2.20
C LEU A 114 -7.15 20.40 2.20
N ALA A 115 -7.15 21.73 2.21
CA ALA A 115 -8.35 22.56 2.36
C ALA A 115 -9.19 22.24 3.62
N LEU A 116 -8.51 21.98 4.75
CA LEU A 116 -9.06 21.71 6.09
C LEU A 116 -8.95 22.91 7.04
#